data_AF-A0A2P8VII9-F1
#
_entry.id   AF-A0A2P8VII9-F1
#
_cell.length_a   1.000
_cell.length_b   1.000
_cell.length_c   1.000
_cell.angle_alpha   90.00
_cell.angle_beta   90.00
_cell.angle_gamma   90.00
#
_symmetry.space_group_name_H-M   'P 1'
#
loop_
_entity.id
_entity.type
_entity.pdbx_description
1 polymer ?
#
loop_
_entity_poly.entity_id
_entity_poly.type
_entity_poly.pdbx_seq_one_letter_code
_entity_poly.pdbx_strand_id
1 'polypeptide(L)'
;MRSELLTAAAESAPGNAASIDDLAAFGAQLNARRKALGIDLALLELQTGVSVSTLKRVFKNPEQVKFGTVMAVARALGVTLCSAV
;
A
#
# COMPACT_ATOMS: atom_id res chain seq x y z
N MET A 1 38.73 -7.07 24.99
CA MET A 1 37.90 -5.86 24.79
C MET A 1 37.22 -6.03 23.43
N ARG A 2 36.09 -6.74 23.40
CA ARG A 2 34.71 -6.18 23.39
C ARG A 2 34.44 -5.64 21.97
N SER A 3 33.92 -6.49 21.07
CA SER A 3 32.48 -6.53 20.69
C SER A 3 32.03 -5.12 20.28
N GLU A 4 31.57 -4.88 19.06
CA GLU A 4 30.20 -5.21 18.66
C GLU A 4 30.06 -5.66 17.19
N LEU A 5 29.51 -6.87 17.06
CA LEU A 5 28.96 -7.47 15.87
C LEU A 5 27.47 -7.63 16.21
N LEU A 6 26.61 -6.69 15.79
CA LEU A 6 25.13 -6.69 15.90
C LEU A 6 24.67 -5.33 15.30
N THR A 7 23.67 -5.15 14.44
CA THR A 7 22.44 -5.91 14.20
C THR A 7 21.96 -5.58 12.77
N ALA A 8 22.02 -6.56 11.88
CA ALA A 8 21.10 -6.67 10.78
C ALA A 8 19.87 -7.43 11.31
N ALA A 9 18.86 -6.68 11.74
CA ALA A 9 17.51 -7.20 11.92
C ALA A 9 16.55 -6.03 11.71
N ALA A 10 15.93 -6.02 10.53
CA ALA A 10 14.70 -5.29 10.29
C ALA A 10 13.60 -5.90 11.16
N GLU A 11 13.59 -5.58 12.46
CA GLU A 11 12.45 -5.84 13.32
C GLU A 11 11.36 -4.82 13.00
N SER A 12 10.60 -5.12 11.96
CA SER A 12 9.30 -4.47 11.72
C SER A 12 8.29 -5.07 12.68
N ALA A 13 8.31 -4.63 13.93
CA ALA A 13 7.27 -4.96 14.90
C ALA A 13 5.89 -4.49 14.37
N PRO A 14 4.87 -5.36 14.35
CA PRO A 14 3.52 -4.99 13.93
C PRO A 14 2.80 -4.35 15.13
N GLY A 15 2.93 -3.03 15.30
CA GLY A 15 2.46 -2.42 16.54
C GLY A 15 2.21 -0.92 16.56
N ASN A 16 2.28 -0.21 15.44
CA ASN A 16 1.71 1.12 15.38
C ASN A 16 1.07 1.30 14.00
N ALA A 17 -0.26 1.23 13.95
CA ALA A 17 -1.02 1.73 12.82
C ALA A 17 -0.83 3.25 12.80
N ALA A 18 0.31 3.71 12.28
CA ALA A 18 0.50 5.11 11.95
C ALA A 18 -0.67 5.50 11.05
N SER A 19 -1.54 6.38 11.55
CA SER A 19 -2.63 6.93 10.75
C SER A 19 -2.02 7.57 9.53
N ILE A 20 -2.52 7.20 8.36
CA ILE A 20 -2.11 7.84 7.12
C ILE A 20 -3.10 8.96 6.87
N ASP A 21 -2.70 10.16 7.26
CA ASP A 21 -3.50 11.36 7.09
C ASP A 21 -3.24 12.03 5.72
N ASP A 22 -2.28 11.52 4.95
CA ASP A 22 -1.95 11.96 3.59
C ASP A 22 -2.28 10.90 2.53
N LEU A 23 -3.15 11.25 1.60
CA LEU A 23 -3.55 10.43 0.47
C LEU A 23 -2.36 10.06 -0.45
N ALA A 24 -1.38 10.94 -0.64
CA ALA A 24 -0.21 10.63 -1.45
C ALA A 24 0.66 9.55 -0.78
N ALA A 25 0.90 9.67 0.53
CA ALA A 25 1.56 8.64 1.33
C ALA A 25 0.81 7.29 1.27
N PHE A 26 -0.52 7.32 1.31
CA PHE A 26 -1.35 6.11 1.17
C PHE A 26 -1.14 5.43 -0.20
N GLY A 27 -1.17 6.21 -1.29
CA GLY A 27 -0.91 5.70 -2.64
C GLY A 27 0.48 5.07 -2.79
N ALA A 28 1.50 5.69 -2.19
CA ALA A 28 2.86 5.17 -2.17
C ALA A 28 2.95 3.83 -1.41
N GLN A 29 2.27 3.73 -0.25
CA GLN A 29 2.24 2.51 0.55
C GLN A 29 1.52 1.36 -0.18
N LEU A 30 0.40 1.62 -0.86
CA LEU A 30 -0.28 0.62 -1.69
C LEU A 30 0.64 0.08 -2.79
N ASN A 31 1.40 0.95 -3.46
CA ASN A 31 2.35 0.51 -4.48
C ASN A 31 3.51 -0.29 -3.89
N ALA A 32 4.01 0.09 -2.71
CA ALA A 32 5.02 -0.68 -1.99
C ALA A 32 4.49 -2.07 -1.61
N ARG A 33 3.24 -2.16 -1.14
CA ARG A 33 2.57 -3.43 -0.82
C ARG A 33 2.41 -4.31 -2.06
N ARG A 34 1.96 -3.72 -3.17
CA ARG A 34 1.87 -4.40 -4.48
C ARG A 34 3.23 -5.00 -4.89
N LYS A 35 4.31 -4.22 -4.78
CA LYS A 35 5.67 -4.68 -5.10
C LYS A 35 6.13 -5.79 -4.16
N ALA A 36 5.86 -5.69 -2.87
CA ALA A 36 6.21 -6.72 -1.89
C ALA A 36 5.48 -8.05 -2.16
N LEU A 37 4.23 -7.98 -2.67
CA LEU A 37 3.45 -9.15 -3.08
C LEU A 37 3.82 -9.68 -4.47
N GLY A 38 4.69 -9.00 -5.23
CA GLY A 38 5.05 -9.39 -6.59
C GLY A 38 3.90 -9.28 -7.60
N ILE A 39 2.86 -8.47 -7.30
CA ILE A 39 1.66 -8.35 -8.14
C ILE A 39 1.93 -7.35 -9.27
N ASP A 40 1.81 -7.80 -10.52
CA ASP A 40 1.88 -6.92 -11.67
C ASP A 40 0.60 -6.05 -11.80
N LEU A 41 0.72 -4.89 -12.42
CA LEU A 41 -0.39 -3.99 -12.70
C LEU A 41 -1.47 -4.66 -13.55
N ALA A 42 -1.10 -5.52 -14.49
CA ALA A 42 -2.04 -6.28 -15.31
C ALA A 42 -2.85 -7.30 -14.47
N LEU A 43 -2.19 -7.95 -13.50
CA LEU A 43 -2.87 -8.87 -12.59
C LEU A 43 -3.83 -8.11 -11.66
N LEU A 44 -3.39 -6.94 -11.17
CA LEU A 44 -4.21 -6.10 -10.32
C LEU A 44 -5.42 -5.53 -11.07
N GLU A 45 -5.26 -5.16 -12.35
CA GLU A 45 -6.35 -4.77 -13.24
C GLU A 45 -7.36 -5.90 -13.41
N LEU A 46 -6.90 -7.13 -13.62
CA LEU A 46 -7.77 -8.31 -13.74
C LEU A 46 -8.57 -8.57 -12.45
N GLN A 47 -7.94 -8.42 -11.28
CA GLN A 47 -8.58 -8.66 -9.99
C GLN A 47 -9.56 -7.56 -9.58
N THR A 48 -9.28 -6.31 -9.95
CA THR A 48 -10.05 -5.13 -9.50
C THR A 48 -11.02 -4.61 -10.56
N GLY A 49 -10.83 -4.98 -11.84
CA GLY A 49 -11.51 -4.37 -12.98
C GLY A 49 -11.07 -2.92 -13.26
N VAL A 50 -10.01 -2.45 -12.60
CA VAL A 50 -9.53 -1.06 -12.69
C VAL A 50 -8.40 -0.98 -13.70
N SER A 51 -8.55 -0.10 -14.68
CA SER A 51 -7.55 0.02 -15.74
C SER A 51 -6.16 0.38 -15.22
N VAL A 52 -5.10 -0.10 -15.89
CA VAL A 52 -3.70 0.19 -15.51
C VAL A 52 -3.43 1.69 -15.38
N SER A 53 -4.02 2.52 -16.24
CA SER A 53 -3.90 3.98 -16.17
C SER A 53 -4.51 4.56 -14.89
N THR A 54 -5.63 4.01 -14.45
CA THR A 54 -6.29 4.39 -13.19
C THR A 54 -5.51 3.86 -11.99
N LEU A 55 -4.97 2.64 -12.04
CA LEU A 55 -4.09 2.10 -10.99
C LEU A 55 -2.86 2.99 -10.78
N LYS A 56 -2.20 3.42 -11.87
CA LYS A 56 -1.08 4.37 -11.80
C LYS A 56 -1.49 5.70 -11.14
N ARG A 57 -2.72 6.17 -11.35
CA ARG A 57 -3.26 7.35 -10.67
C ARG A 57 -3.52 7.09 -9.19
N VAL A 58 -4.06 5.93 -8.81
CA VAL A 58 -4.25 5.56 -7.39
C VAL A 58 -2.92 5.60 -6.63
N PHE A 59 -1.83 5.14 -7.25
CA PHE A 59 -0.52 5.13 -6.58
C PHE A 59 0.18 6.49 -6.53
N LYS A 60 -0.13 7.41 -7.45
CA LYS A 60 0.57 8.69 -7.58
C LYS A 60 -0.24 9.86 -7.04
N ASN A 61 -1.55 9.86 -7.26
CA ASN A 61 -2.45 10.93 -6.89
C ASN A 61 -3.89 10.40 -6.64
N PRO A 62 -4.12 9.71 -5.50
CA PRO A 62 -5.40 9.06 -5.23
C PRO A 62 -6.57 10.02 -4.98
N GLU A 63 -6.34 11.30 -4.67
CA GLU A 63 -7.39 12.33 -4.55
C GLU A 63 -8.26 12.49 -5.81
N GLN A 64 -7.65 12.32 -6.99
CA GLN A 64 -8.34 12.48 -8.27
C GLN A 64 -9.11 11.22 -8.69
N VAL A 65 -9.07 10.17 -7.87
CA VAL A 65 -9.68 8.88 -8.16
C VAL A 65 -10.85 8.65 -7.21
N LYS A 66 -11.93 8.04 -7.73
CA LYS A 66 -13.08 7.71 -6.89
C LYS A 66 -12.66 6.82 -5.73
N PHE A 67 -13.12 7.16 -4.52
CA PHE A 67 -12.82 6.40 -3.31
C PHE A 67 -13.14 4.89 -3.45
N GLY A 68 -14.23 4.54 -4.15
CA GLY A 68 -14.57 3.13 -4.40
C GLY A 68 -13.49 2.36 -5.18
N THR A 69 -12.81 3.01 -6.12
CA THR A 69 -11.67 2.44 -6.86
C THR A 69 -10.48 2.24 -5.94
N VAL A 70 -10.17 3.25 -5.11
CA VAL A 70 -9.10 3.18 -4.12
C VAL A 70 -9.33 2.03 -3.14
N MET A 71 -10.57 1.87 -2.66
CA MET A 71 -10.97 0.80 -1.77
C MET A 71 -10.90 -0.58 -2.43
N ALA A 72 -11.31 -0.72 -3.70
CA ALA A 72 -11.19 -1.98 -4.44
C ALA A 72 -9.73 -2.42 -4.57
N VAL A 73 -8.84 -1.47 -4.90
CA VAL A 73 -7.39 -1.72 -4.98
C VAL A 73 -6.81 -2.06 -3.62
N ALA A 74 -7.17 -1.33 -2.57
CA ALA A 74 -6.73 -1.63 -1.20
C ALA A 74 -7.14 -3.05 -0.79
N ARG A 75 -8.40 -3.44 -1.02
CA ARG A 75 -8.89 -4.80 -0.73
C ARG A 75 -8.14 -5.87 -1.51
N ALA A 76 -7.89 -5.67 -2.81
CA ALA A 76 -7.13 -6.62 -3.62
C ALA A 76 -5.68 -6.80 -3.15
N LEU A 77 -5.10 -5.76 -2.55
CA LEU A 77 -3.76 -5.79 -1.96
C LEU A 77 -3.75 -6.26 -0.49
N GLY A 78 -4.90 -6.67 0.05
CA GLY A 78 -5.05 -7.13 1.44
C GLY A 78 -4.93 -6.01 2.47
N VAL A 79 -5.18 -4.75 2.08
CA VAL A 79 -5.19 -3.59 2.96
C VAL A 79 -6.63 -3.27 3.37
N THR A 80 -6.90 -3.35 4.67
CA THR A 80 -8.19 -2.99 5.26
C THR A 80 -8.19 -1.53 5.68
N LEU A 81 -9.14 -0.76 5.14
CA LEU A 81 -9.41 0.60 5.58
C LEU A 81 -10.37 0.55 6.78
N CYS A 82 -9.94 1.06 7.92
CA CYS A 82 -10.76 1.16 9.13
C CYS A 82 -11.20 2.61 9.32
N SER A 83 -12.46 2.82 9.73
CA SER A 83 -12.93 4.12 10.20
C SER A 83 -12.73 4.17 11.71
N ALA A 84 -12.04 5.19 12.21
CA ALA A 84 -12.10 5.53 13.63
C ALA A 84 -13.41 6.32 13.84
N VAL A 85 -14.40 5.65 14.44
CA VAL A 85 -15.63 6.26 14.97
C VAL A 85 -15.55 6.24 16.47
#